data_AF-A0A376X1J1-F1
#
_entry.id   AF-A0A376X1J1-F1
#
_cell.length_a   1.000
_cell.length_b   1.000
_cell.length_c   1.000
_cell.angle_alpha   90.00
_cell.angle_beta   90.00
_cell.angle_gamma   90.00
#
_symmetry.space_group_name_H-M   'P 1'
#
loop_
_entity.id
_entity.type
_entity.pdbx_description
1 polymer ?
#
loop_
_entity_poly.entity_id
_entity_poly.type
_entity_poly.pdbx_seq_one_letter_code
_entity_poly.pdbx_strand_id
1 'polypeptide(L)'
;MREMNQLVNTEDSAWPIIQNWLKDATNHTELLPVNKDLAETALYQLQVTTKSPMGALVYGSGGLLIDNGWLRIAGSGHPRLPRDPVSWTQRPEFAGVRALPIADDVAGGIFALNGGDLGEDTGCVYYFAPDTLNWESLEVGYSEFLQWALSGDLDTFYENVRWQQWREDVIKLSATEAFTFYPFLWVQSEEARTRIVISLTELWEMQYQMKETFTQ
;
A
#
# COMPACT_ATOMS: atom_id res chain seq x y z
N MET A 1 14.34 22.46 -0.16
CA MET A 1 13.72 21.47 0.73
C MET A 1 13.57 22.09 2.10
N ARG A 2 12.52 21.73 2.84
CA ARG A 2 12.28 22.09 4.23
C ARG A 2 13.20 21.27 5.14
N GLU A 3 13.63 21.90 6.23
CA GLU A 3 14.41 21.28 7.30
C GLU A 3 13.53 20.39 8.19
N MET A 4 14.13 19.42 8.89
CA MET A 4 13.37 18.45 9.71
C MET A 4 12.51 19.09 10.80
N ASN A 5 12.98 20.17 11.43
CA ASN A 5 12.21 20.92 12.42
C ASN A 5 10.97 21.63 11.85
N GLN A 6 10.87 21.76 10.53
CA GLN A 6 9.69 22.30 9.83
C GLN A 6 8.72 21.19 9.40
N LEU A 7 9.15 19.93 9.42
CA LEU A 7 8.35 18.75 9.04
C LEU A 7 7.72 18.08 10.27
N VAL A 8 8.45 18.05 11.39
CA VAL A 8 7.96 17.51 12.66
C VAL A 8 7.25 18.61 13.44
N ASN A 9 5.96 18.41 13.70
CA ASN A 9 5.13 19.29 14.49
C ASN A 9 4.65 18.52 15.73
N THR A 10 5.02 19.00 16.91
CA THR A 10 4.71 18.33 18.18
C THR A 10 3.36 18.73 18.77
N GLU A 11 2.77 19.83 18.31
CA GLU A 11 1.52 20.39 18.85
C GLU A 11 0.29 19.93 18.04
N ASP A 12 0.40 19.99 16.71
CA ASP A 12 -0.65 19.70 15.74
C ASP A 12 -0.36 18.43 14.92
N SER A 13 0.35 17.46 15.49
CA SER A 13 0.59 16.18 14.81
C SER A 13 -0.74 15.46 14.56
N ALA A 14 -0.90 14.82 13.40
CA ALA A 14 -2.00 13.90 13.15
C ALA A 14 -1.81 12.55 13.86
N TRP A 15 -0.67 12.31 14.51
CA TRP A 15 -0.38 11.03 15.17
C TRP A 15 -1.41 10.63 16.24
N PRO A 16 -1.86 11.51 17.16
CA PRO A 16 -2.92 11.16 18.12
C PRO A 16 -4.24 10.76 17.45
N ILE A 17 -4.55 11.34 16.28
CA ILE A 17 -5.75 10.99 15.49
C ILE A 17 -5.60 9.57 14.96
N ILE A 18 -4.46 9.24 14.35
CA ILE A 18 -4.16 7.88 13.87
C ILE A 18 -4.21 6.87 15.01
N GLN A 19 -3.66 7.22 16.19
CA GLN A 19 -3.73 6.35 17.36
C GLN A 19 -5.17 6.08 17.83
N ASN A 20 -6.09 7.02 17.65
CA ASN A 20 -7.50 6.79 17.93
C ASN A 20 -8.14 5.91 16.86
N TRP A 21 -7.88 6.15 15.57
CA TRP A 21 -8.34 5.27 14.50
C TRP A 21 -7.85 3.82 14.68
N LEU A 22 -6.61 3.62 15.13
CA LEU A 22 -6.06 2.29 15.43
C LEU A 22 -6.74 1.61 16.62
N LYS A 23 -7.19 2.37 17.63
CA LYS A 23 -7.95 1.81 18.77
C LYS A 23 -9.36 1.40 18.35
N ASP A 24 -9.96 2.18 17.45
CA ASP A 24 -11.33 1.98 16.95
C ASP A 24 -11.36 1.06 15.70
N ALA A 25 -10.21 0.52 15.29
CA ALA A 25 -10.09 -0.36 14.13
C ALA A 25 -10.91 -1.64 14.34
N THR A 26 -11.74 -1.97 13.34
CA THR A 26 -12.51 -3.23 13.35
C THR A 26 -11.81 -4.33 12.57
N ASN A 27 -10.93 -3.98 11.63
CA ASN A 27 -10.08 -4.92 10.92
C ASN A 27 -8.83 -5.24 11.75
N HIS A 28 -8.38 -6.50 11.70
CA HIS A 28 -7.18 -6.93 12.43
C HIS A 28 -5.98 -6.11 11.95
N THR A 29 -5.43 -5.27 12.83
CA THR A 29 -4.37 -4.33 12.48
C THR A 29 -3.16 -4.52 13.37
N GLU A 30 -2.00 -4.69 12.76
CA GLU A 30 -0.72 -4.67 13.44
C GLU A 30 0.05 -3.39 13.07
N LEU A 31 0.38 -2.59 14.09
CA LEU A 31 1.25 -1.43 13.95
C LEU A 31 2.72 -1.86 14.13
N LEU A 32 3.53 -1.71 13.07
CA LEU A 32 4.95 -2.01 13.14
C LEU A 32 5.71 -0.90 13.87
N PRO A 33 6.62 -1.25 14.80
CA PRO A 33 7.34 -0.26 15.59
C PRO A 33 8.22 0.62 14.69
N VAL A 34 8.32 1.89 15.05
CA VAL A 34 9.13 2.87 14.33
C VAL A 34 10.61 2.66 14.60
N ASN A 35 11.42 2.79 13.55
CA ASN A 35 12.85 3.08 13.66
C ASN A 35 13.05 4.58 13.40
N LYS A 36 13.62 5.30 14.36
CA LYS A 36 13.74 6.77 14.29
C LYS A 36 14.60 7.25 13.11
N ASP A 37 15.70 6.57 12.82
CA ASP A 37 16.60 6.97 11.74
C ASP A 37 15.93 6.80 10.37
N LEU A 38 15.18 5.70 10.20
CA LEU A 38 14.37 5.47 9.00
C LEU A 38 13.24 6.50 8.90
N ALA A 39 12.56 6.79 9.99
CA ALA A 39 11.45 7.75 10.04
C ALA A 39 11.89 9.18 9.69
N GLU A 40 13.03 9.64 10.22
CA GLU A 40 13.58 10.95 9.88
C GLU A 40 14.00 11.01 8.41
N THR A 41 14.65 9.96 7.91
CA THR A 41 15.06 9.87 6.50
C THR A 41 13.85 9.90 5.57
N ALA A 42 12.85 9.04 5.81
CA ALA A 42 11.66 8.94 4.98
C ALA A 42 10.83 10.23 5.01
N LEU A 43 10.62 10.84 6.18
CA LEU A 43 9.88 12.09 6.28
C LEU A 43 10.62 13.25 5.59
N TYR A 44 11.95 13.33 5.78
CA TYR A 44 12.77 14.32 5.09
C TYR A 44 12.67 14.17 3.58
N GLN A 45 12.74 12.96 3.05
CA GLN A 45 12.66 12.74 1.61
C GLN A 45 11.24 13.01 1.05
N LEU A 46 10.19 12.62 1.78
CA LEU A 46 8.80 12.90 1.39
C LEU A 46 8.47 14.38 1.36
N GLN A 47 9.15 15.18 2.19
CA GLN A 47 8.86 16.60 2.33
C GLN A 47 7.38 16.86 2.64
N VAL A 48 6.76 16.03 3.47
CA VAL A 48 5.43 16.27 4.07
C VAL A 48 5.57 16.50 5.56
N THR A 49 4.57 17.14 6.17
CA THR A 49 4.60 17.42 7.61
C THR A 49 3.82 16.37 8.39
N THR A 50 4.20 16.11 9.62
CA THR A 50 3.43 15.32 10.59
C THR A 50 2.05 15.89 10.93
N LYS A 51 1.68 17.10 10.46
CA LYS A 51 0.29 17.58 10.48
C LYS A 51 -0.63 16.78 9.56
N SER A 52 -0.10 16.15 8.51
CA SER A 52 -0.90 15.28 7.64
C SER A 52 -0.87 13.84 8.18
N PRO A 53 -1.96 13.07 8.01
CA PRO A 53 -1.96 11.66 8.41
C PRO A 53 -0.85 10.83 7.74
N MET A 54 -0.50 11.10 6.48
CA MET A 54 0.62 10.42 5.81
C MET A 54 1.96 10.72 6.49
N GLY A 55 2.26 12.00 6.75
CA GLY A 55 3.50 12.37 7.42
C GLY A 55 3.56 11.82 8.85
N ALA A 56 2.44 11.82 9.56
CA ALA A 56 2.35 11.24 10.90
C ALA A 56 2.52 9.72 10.90
N LEU A 57 1.91 8.98 9.96
CA LEU A 57 2.06 7.52 9.88
C LEU A 57 3.49 7.13 9.54
N VAL A 58 4.10 7.78 8.54
CA VAL A 58 5.49 7.54 8.15
C VAL A 58 6.45 7.86 9.30
N TYR A 59 6.25 8.99 9.99
CA TYR A 59 7.15 9.37 11.08
C TYR A 59 6.91 8.55 12.36
N GLY A 60 5.69 8.05 12.58
CA GLY A 60 5.28 7.38 13.81
C GLY A 60 5.34 5.85 13.77
N SER A 61 5.59 5.24 12.61
CA SER A 61 5.51 3.78 12.46
C SER A 61 6.43 3.22 11.38
N GLY A 62 6.73 1.92 11.49
CA GLY A 62 7.31 1.16 10.38
C GLY A 62 6.31 0.78 9.29
N GLY A 63 5.02 1.07 9.50
CA GLY A 63 3.89 0.73 8.64
C GLY A 63 2.83 -0.11 9.35
N LEU A 64 1.81 -0.51 8.59
CA LEU A 64 0.66 -1.29 9.08
C LEU A 64 0.53 -2.59 8.30
N LEU A 65 0.25 -3.68 9.02
CA LEU A 65 -0.21 -4.94 8.44
C LEU A 65 -1.69 -5.11 8.79
N ILE A 66 -2.53 -5.07 7.76
CA ILE A 66 -3.98 -5.11 7.87
C ILE A 66 -4.49 -6.49 7.45
N ASP A 67 -5.45 -7.00 8.21
CA ASP A 67 -6.14 -8.27 8.02
C ASP A 67 -5.15 -9.45 7.82
N ASN A 68 -4.32 -9.65 8.85
CA ASN A 68 -3.21 -10.61 8.90
C ASN A 68 -2.04 -10.33 7.94
N GLY A 69 -1.98 -9.12 7.37
CA GLY A 69 -0.96 -8.74 6.39
C GLY A 69 -1.41 -8.93 4.94
N TRP A 70 -2.71 -9.14 4.70
CA TRP A 70 -3.30 -9.10 3.36
C TRP A 70 -3.05 -7.75 2.70
N LEU A 71 -3.37 -6.65 3.40
CA LEU A 71 -3.09 -5.28 2.98
C LEU A 71 -1.95 -4.71 3.83
N ARG A 72 -0.98 -4.07 3.18
CA ARG A 72 0.30 -3.66 3.78
C ARG A 72 0.51 -2.18 3.47
N ILE A 73 0.34 -1.31 4.47
CA ILE A 73 0.45 0.15 4.30
C ILE A 73 1.82 0.60 4.77
N ALA A 74 2.54 1.31 3.90
CA ALA A 74 3.91 1.74 4.15
C ALA A 74 3.99 2.87 5.21
N GLY A 75 4.88 2.70 6.17
CA GLY A 75 5.35 3.74 7.09
C GLY A 75 6.77 4.18 6.72
N SER A 76 7.67 4.29 7.70
CA SER A 76 9.10 4.53 7.46
C SER A 76 9.88 3.29 7.01
N GLY A 77 9.23 2.13 6.91
CA GLY A 77 9.86 0.83 6.69
C GLY A 77 10.23 0.11 7.99
N HIS A 78 10.24 -1.21 7.91
CA HIS A 78 10.51 -2.14 9.01
C HIS A 78 11.05 -3.47 8.42
N PRO A 79 11.82 -4.30 9.15
CA PRO A 79 12.27 -5.60 8.62
C PRO A 79 11.13 -6.53 8.12
N ARG A 80 9.94 -6.41 8.71
CA ARG A 80 8.72 -7.13 8.29
C ARG A 80 7.90 -6.41 7.20
N LEU A 81 8.29 -5.19 6.82
CA LEU A 81 7.71 -4.41 5.73
C LEU A 81 8.82 -3.51 5.14
N PRO A 82 9.75 -4.09 4.36
CA PRO A 82 11.03 -3.45 4.04
C PRO A 82 10.92 -2.46 2.87
N ARG A 83 10.02 -1.49 3.02
CA ARG A 83 9.76 -0.41 2.05
C ARG A 83 9.08 0.77 2.73
N ASP A 84 9.40 1.95 2.22
CA ASP A 84 8.76 3.22 2.55
C ASP A 84 8.26 3.87 1.26
N PRO A 85 7.34 4.83 1.31
CA PRO A 85 6.77 5.43 0.11
C PRO A 85 7.80 6.04 -0.86
N VAL A 86 8.94 6.56 -0.36
CA VAL A 86 9.95 7.21 -1.20
C VAL A 86 10.84 6.20 -1.89
N SER A 87 11.41 5.25 -1.15
CA SER A 87 12.28 4.24 -1.76
C SER A 87 11.52 3.43 -2.81
N TRP A 88 10.21 3.25 -2.61
CA TRP A 88 9.34 2.54 -3.55
C TRP A 88 9.14 3.30 -4.87
N THR A 89 9.16 4.64 -4.93
CA THR A 89 9.09 5.36 -6.23
C THR A 89 10.32 5.12 -7.11
N GLN A 90 11.41 4.57 -6.57
CA GLN A 90 12.62 4.26 -7.35
C GLN A 90 12.50 2.98 -8.17
N ARG A 91 11.41 2.23 -7.99
CA ARG A 91 11.15 1.03 -8.77
C ARG A 91 10.84 1.38 -10.24
N PRO A 92 11.20 0.51 -11.21
CA PRO A 92 10.96 0.76 -12.63
C PRO A 92 9.51 1.11 -12.96
N GLU A 93 8.54 0.46 -12.29
CA GLU A 93 7.11 0.65 -12.45
C GLU A 93 6.62 2.07 -12.11
N PHE A 94 7.39 2.80 -11.29
CA PHE A 94 7.12 4.17 -10.85
C PHE A 94 8.14 5.18 -11.39
N ALA A 95 9.13 4.74 -12.16
CA ALA A 95 10.18 5.61 -12.67
C ALA A 95 9.59 6.67 -13.62
N GLY A 96 9.64 7.94 -13.21
CA GLY A 96 9.11 9.06 -13.98
C GLY A 96 7.57 9.22 -13.92
N VAL A 97 6.88 8.39 -13.13
CA VAL A 97 5.44 8.52 -12.88
C VAL A 97 5.22 9.46 -11.71
N ARG A 98 4.40 10.49 -11.89
CA ARG A 98 3.94 11.35 -10.78
C ARG A 98 2.87 10.63 -9.97
N ALA A 99 3.32 9.69 -9.14
CA ALA A 99 2.53 8.99 -8.14
C ALA A 99 3.40 8.60 -6.95
N LEU A 100 2.79 8.43 -5.79
CA LEU A 100 3.46 7.97 -4.58
C LEU A 100 2.81 6.65 -4.12
N PRO A 101 3.48 5.49 -4.26
CA PRO A 101 2.95 4.24 -3.75
C PRO A 101 2.92 4.26 -2.22
N ILE A 102 1.79 3.85 -1.65
CA ILE A 102 1.51 3.94 -0.21
C ILE A 102 1.13 2.60 0.42
N ALA A 103 0.64 1.64 -0.36
CA ALA A 103 0.28 0.33 0.16
C ALA A 103 0.27 -0.73 -0.94
N ASP A 104 0.36 -1.99 -0.56
CA ASP A 104 0.20 -3.13 -1.45
C ASP A 104 -0.64 -4.24 -0.81
N ASP A 105 -1.15 -5.15 -1.64
CA ASP A 105 -1.81 -6.36 -1.17
C ASP A 105 -1.12 -7.65 -1.63
N VAL A 106 -1.45 -8.75 -0.97
CA VAL A 106 -0.88 -10.08 -1.24
C VAL A 106 -1.31 -10.67 -2.58
N ALA A 107 -2.28 -10.07 -3.29
CA ALA A 107 -2.70 -10.49 -4.63
C ALA A 107 -1.99 -9.70 -5.74
N GLY A 108 -1.05 -8.82 -5.39
CA GLY A 108 -0.26 -8.02 -6.32
C GLY A 108 -0.83 -6.64 -6.61
N GLY A 109 -1.92 -6.23 -5.95
CA GLY A 109 -2.43 -4.89 -6.08
C GLY A 109 -1.51 -3.84 -5.46
N ILE A 110 -1.47 -2.64 -6.05
CA ILE A 110 -0.69 -1.51 -5.55
C ILE A 110 -1.60 -0.31 -5.35
N PHE A 111 -1.48 0.37 -4.22
CA PHE A 111 -2.18 1.60 -3.93
C PHE A 111 -1.21 2.77 -4.00
N ALA A 112 -1.56 3.82 -4.73
CA ALA A 112 -0.72 5.00 -4.88
C ALA A 112 -1.54 6.29 -4.82
N LEU A 113 -0.98 7.34 -4.21
CA LEU A 113 -1.51 8.69 -4.33
C LEU A 113 -1.17 9.24 -5.72
N ASN A 114 -2.19 9.68 -6.45
CA ASN A 114 -2.04 10.26 -7.76
C ASN A 114 -1.41 11.66 -7.67
N GLY A 115 -0.25 11.85 -8.30
CA GLY A 115 0.41 13.14 -8.48
C GLY A 115 0.13 13.80 -9.84
N GLY A 116 -0.75 13.20 -10.64
CA GLY A 116 -1.24 13.72 -11.92
C GLY A 116 -0.99 12.83 -13.14
N ASP A 117 -0.42 11.64 -12.97
CA ASP A 117 -0.14 10.71 -14.08
C ASP A 117 -0.98 9.41 -14.04
N LEU A 118 -1.72 9.15 -12.95
CA LEU A 118 -2.61 7.97 -12.86
C LEU A 118 -4.02 8.26 -13.39
N GLY A 119 -4.42 9.54 -13.38
CA GLY A 119 -5.69 10.06 -13.89
C GLY A 119 -5.91 11.52 -13.48
N GLU A 120 -7.12 12.05 -13.64
CA GLU A 120 -7.40 13.49 -13.60
C GLU A 120 -7.46 14.11 -12.18
N ASP A 121 -7.82 13.31 -11.18
CA ASP A 121 -8.02 13.70 -9.78
C ASP A 121 -6.72 13.54 -8.95
N THR A 122 -5.89 14.58 -9.01
CA THR A 122 -4.66 14.67 -8.22
C THR A 122 -4.97 14.67 -6.72
N GLY A 123 -4.23 13.87 -5.95
CA GLY A 123 -4.38 13.73 -4.49
C GLY A 123 -5.26 12.57 -4.05
N CYS A 124 -5.98 11.93 -4.98
CA CYS A 124 -6.76 10.73 -4.72
C CYS A 124 -5.88 9.47 -4.73
N VAL A 125 -6.30 8.45 -3.98
CA VAL A 125 -5.70 7.12 -3.99
C VAL A 125 -6.25 6.35 -5.17
N TYR A 126 -5.33 5.74 -5.91
CA TYR A 126 -5.60 4.84 -7.01
C TYR A 126 -5.18 3.42 -6.64
N TYR A 127 -5.91 2.44 -7.14
CA TYR A 127 -5.60 1.02 -7.03
C TYR A 127 -5.17 0.48 -8.40
N PHE A 128 -3.96 -0.06 -8.48
CA PHE A 128 -3.52 -0.86 -9.61
C PHE A 128 -4.11 -2.26 -9.46
N ALA A 129 -5.23 -2.51 -10.12
CA ALA A 129 -5.99 -3.73 -9.93
C ALA A 129 -5.33 -4.91 -10.67
N PRO A 130 -5.05 -6.03 -9.99
CA PRO A 130 -4.29 -7.14 -10.56
C PRO A 130 -5.09 -7.93 -11.60
N ASP A 131 -6.39 -7.73 -11.70
CA ASP A 131 -7.30 -8.34 -12.68
C ASP A 131 -7.55 -7.47 -13.92
N THR A 132 -7.45 -6.15 -13.82
CA THR A 132 -7.59 -5.26 -14.99
C THR A 132 -6.25 -4.77 -15.53
N LEU A 133 -5.18 -4.84 -14.73
CA LEU A 133 -3.87 -4.23 -15.00
C LEU A 133 -3.98 -2.73 -15.30
N ASN A 134 -4.94 -2.06 -14.65
CA ASN A 134 -5.18 -0.64 -14.78
C ASN A 134 -5.20 0.05 -13.41
N TRP A 135 -4.88 1.34 -13.45
CA TRP A 135 -5.02 2.23 -12.32
C TRP A 135 -6.47 2.69 -12.25
N GLU A 136 -7.13 2.43 -11.13
CA GLU A 136 -8.53 2.76 -10.88
C GLU A 136 -8.62 3.73 -9.70
N SER A 137 -9.25 4.90 -9.89
CA SER A 137 -9.44 5.85 -8.79
C SER A 137 -10.37 5.24 -7.75
N LEU A 138 -9.97 5.34 -6.48
CA LEU A 138 -10.84 5.01 -5.35
C LEU A 138 -11.67 6.23 -4.89
N GLU A 139 -11.53 7.38 -5.56
CA GLU A 139 -12.24 8.63 -5.28
C GLU A 139 -12.05 9.14 -3.84
N VAL A 140 -10.96 8.74 -3.17
CA VAL A 140 -10.68 9.06 -1.77
C VAL A 140 -9.25 9.56 -1.57
N GLY A 141 -9.05 10.42 -0.58
CA GLY A 141 -7.72 10.84 -0.15
C GLY A 141 -7.05 9.82 0.78
N TYR A 142 -5.82 10.13 1.20
CA TYR A 142 -5.05 9.26 2.09
C TYR A 142 -5.75 8.99 3.43
N SER A 143 -6.42 9.99 4.00
CA SER A 143 -7.08 9.89 5.32
C SER A 143 -8.27 8.94 5.27
N GLU A 144 -9.09 9.04 4.23
CA GLU A 144 -10.24 8.18 3.97
C GLU A 144 -9.78 6.75 3.63
N PHE A 145 -8.73 6.59 2.82
CA PHE A 145 -8.12 5.29 2.55
C PHE A 145 -7.62 4.61 3.83
N LEU A 146 -6.93 5.34 4.71
CA LEU A 146 -6.45 4.78 5.97
C LEU A 146 -7.61 4.37 6.89
N GLN A 147 -8.66 5.18 7.00
CA GLN A 147 -9.86 4.81 7.76
C GLN A 147 -10.59 3.60 7.17
N TRP A 148 -10.69 3.51 5.83
CA TRP A 148 -11.23 2.34 5.14
C TRP A 148 -10.41 1.08 5.41
N ALA A 149 -9.08 1.16 5.39
CA ALA A 149 -8.24 0.01 5.70
C ALA A 149 -8.46 -0.49 7.14
N LEU A 150 -8.62 0.43 8.10
CA LEU A 150 -8.79 0.11 9.51
C LEU A 150 -10.18 -0.39 9.88
N SER A 151 -11.24 0.13 9.24
CA SER A 151 -12.62 -0.15 9.66
C SER A 151 -13.64 -0.32 8.53
N GLY A 152 -13.21 -0.30 7.27
CA GLY A 152 -14.05 -0.53 6.10
C GLY A 152 -14.26 -2.01 5.78
N ASP A 153 -15.14 -2.28 4.83
CA ASP A 153 -15.48 -3.63 4.38
C ASP A 153 -14.44 -4.17 3.38
N LEU A 154 -13.39 -4.79 3.93
CA LEU A 154 -12.35 -5.45 3.13
C LEU A 154 -12.83 -6.75 2.49
N ASP A 155 -13.87 -7.38 3.03
CA ASP A 155 -14.39 -8.64 2.49
C ASP A 155 -15.08 -8.40 1.15
N THR A 156 -15.88 -7.32 1.03
CA THR A 156 -16.45 -6.89 -0.26
C THR A 156 -15.36 -6.44 -1.24
N PHE A 157 -14.40 -5.61 -0.80
CA PHE A 157 -13.34 -5.11 -1.70
C PHE A 157 -12.49 -6.23 -2.31
N TYR A 158 -12.19 -7.28 -1.53
CA TYR A 158 -11.36 -8.40 -1.96
C TYR A 158 -12.15 -9.66 -2.32
N GLU A 159 -13.46 -9.57 -2.53
CA GLU A 159 -14.34 -10.73 -2.72
C GLU A 159 -13.91 -11.63 -3.89
N ASN A 160 -13.37 -11.01 -4.95
CA ASN A 160 -12.98 -11.69 -6.18
C ASN A 160 -11.59 -12.34 -6.11
N VAL A 161 -10.81 -12.06 -5.06
CA VAL A 161 -9.42 -12.53 -4.92
C VAL A 161 -9.19 -13.34 -3.63
N ARG A 162 -10.07 -13.25 -2.63
CA ARG A 162 -10.02 -14.04 -1.40
C ARG A 162 -10.61 -15.45 -1.59
N TRP A 163 -10.03 -16.43 -0.92
CA TRP A 163 -10.48 -17.83 -0.89
C TRP A 163 -10.73 -18.30 0.54
N GLN A 164 -11.45 -19.41 0.74
CA GLN A 164 -11.89 -19.84 2.06
C GLN A 164 -10.80 -19.88 3.15
N GLN A 165 -9.56 -20.23 2.80
CA GLN A 165 -8.41 -20.41 3.71
C GLN A 165 -7.35 -19.31 3.56
N TRP A 166 -7.75 -18.15 3.03
CA TRP A 166 -6.79 -17.10 2.73
C TRP A 166 -6.06 -16.61 3.98
N ARG A 167 -6.71 -16.58 5.15
CA ARG A 167 -6.13 -16.09 6.40
C ARG A 167 -4.97 -16.97 6.86
N GLU A 168 -5.17 -18.29 6.84
CA GLU A 168 -4.16 -19.28 7.21
C GLU A 168 -2.95 -19.26 6.28
N ASP A 169 -3.19 -18.96 5.00
CA ASP A 169 -2.13 -18.89 4.01
C ASP A 169 -1.34 -17.59 4.11
N VAL A 170 -2.01 -16.44 4.29
CA VAL A 170 -1.37 -15.13 4.41
C VAL A 170 -0.47 -15.01 5.63
N ILE A 171 -0.83 -15.59 6.78
CA ILE A 171 0.00 -15.54 8.00
C ILE A 171 1.39 -16.15 7.79
N LYS A 172 1.55 -17.03 6.78
CA LYS A 172 2.82 -17.68 6.45
C LYS A 172 3.73 -16.82 5.57
N LEU A 173 3.19 -15.76 4.94
CA LEU A 173 3.93 -14.91 4.01
C LEU A 173 4.74 -13.86 4.75
N SER A 174 5.93 -13.58 4.22
CA SER A 174 6.62 -12.32 4.48
C SER A 174 6.01 -11.19 3.65
N ALA A 175 6.24 -9.94 4.05
CA ALA A 175 5.79 -8.80 3.24
C ALA A 175 6.48 -8.73 1.87
N THR A 176 7.54 -9.48 1.60
CA THR A 176 8.20 -9.53 0.29
C THR A 176 7.64 -10.61 -0.63
N GLU A 177 6.59 -11.31 -0.20
CA GLU A 177 5.93 -12.39 -0.95
C GLU A 177 4.49 -12.03 -1.28
N ALA A 178 3.96 -12.67 -2.32
CA ALA A 178 2.58 -12.54 -2.77
C ALA A 178 2.10 -13.84 -3.38
N PHE A 179 0.79 -13.95 -3.57
CA PHE A 179 0.17 -15.00 -4.36
C PHE A 179 0.06 -14.56 -5.80
N THR A 180 0.59 -15.39 -6.71
CA THR A 180 0.21 -15.35 -8.11
C THR A 180 -0.85 -16.42 -8.38
N PHE A 181 -1.65 -16.22 -9.43
CA PHE A 181 -2.82 -17.01 -9.74
C PHE A 181 -2.70 -17.63 -11.14
N TYR A 182 -3.17 -18.87 -11.30
CA TYR A 182 -3.24 -19.55 -12.59
C TYR A 182 -4.60 -20.23 -12.80
N PRO A 183 -5.36 -19.88 -13.87
CA PRO A 183 -5.09 -18.80 -14.83
C PRO A 183 -4.94 -17.42 -14.17
N PHE A 184 -4.16 -16.52 -14.78
CA PHE A 184 -3.90 -15.19 -14.22
C PHE A 184 -5.19 -14.41 -13.96
N LEU A 185 -5.16 -13.48 -13.01
CA LEU A 185 -6.34 -12.67 -12.66
C LEU A 185 -6.85 -11.85 -13.86
N TRP A 186 -5.92 -11.32 -14.67
CA TRP A 186 -6.23 -10.59 -15.91
C TRP A 186 -6.62 -11.46 -17.11
N VAL A 187 -6.69 -12.78 -16.93
CA VAL A 187 -7.21 -13.70 -17.94
C VAL A 187 -8.62 -14.10 -17.54
N GLN A 188 -9.59 -13.79 -18.40
CA GLN A 188 -10.94 -14.30 -18.25
C GLN A 188 -10.93 -15.83 -18.43
N SER A 189 -11.32 -16.56 -17.39
CA SER A 189 -11.37 -18.02 -17.39
C SER A 189 -12.52 -18.52 -16.52
N GLU A 190 -13.15 -19.61 -16.96
CA GLU A 190 -14.14 -20.37 -16.19
C GLU A 190 -13.48 -21.45 -15.31
N GLU A 191 -12.18 -21.69 -15.49
CA GLU A 191 -11.41 -22.66 -14.70
C GLU A 191 -11.13 -22.14 -13.29
N ALA A 192 -11.15 -23.05 -12.32
CA ALA A 192 -10.77 -22.72 -10.95
C ALA A 192 -9.30 -22.28 -10.89
N ARG A 193 -9.04 -21.11 -10.31
CA ARG A 193 -7.68 -20.59 -10.16
C ARG A 193 -6.92 -21.33 -9.05
N THR A 194 -5.73 -21.79 -9.41
CA THR A 194 -4.69 -22.22 -8.48
C THR A 194 -3.84 -21.03 -8.06
N ARG A 195 -3.11 -21.14 -6.94
CA ARG A 195 -2.25 -20.09 -6.40
C ARG A 195 -0.92 -20.68 -5.99
N ILE A 196 0.15 -19.93 -6.20
CA ILE A 196 1.48 -20.22 -5.64
C ILE A 196 2.07 -18.95 -5.04
N VAL A 197 2.98 -19.11 -4.09
CA VAL A 197 3.71 -17.99 -3.48
C VAL A 197 4.93 -17.66 -4.34
N ILE A 198 5.08 -16.39 -4.70
CA ILE A 198 6.25 -15.86 -5.42
C ILE A 198 6.75 -14.57 -4.76
N SER A 199 7.88 -14.07 -5.25
CA SER A 199 8.37 -12.74 -4.87
C SER A 199 7.36 -11.67 -5.28
N LEU A 200 7.05 -10.75 -4.37
CA LEU A 200 6.21 -9.59 -4.66
C LEU A 200 6.80 -8.73 -5.78
N THR A 201 8.13 -8.60 -5.81
CA THR A 201 8.84 -7.89 -6.88
C THR A 201 8.63 -8.56 -8.22
N GLU A 202 8.73 -9.89 -8.29
CA GLU A 202 8.52 -10.67 -9.51
C GLU A 202 7.08 -10.56 -10.00
N LEU A 203 6.10 -10.57 -9.09
CA LEU A 203 4.69 -10.39 -9.42
C LEU A 203 4.43 -9.04 -10.10
N TRP A 204 4.94 -7.95 -9.51
CA TRP A 204 4.75 -6.61 -10.07
C TRP A 204 5.46 -6.42 -11.40
N GLU A 205 6.69 -6.93 -11.55
CA GLU A 205 7.41 -6.90 -12.82
C GLU A 205 6.62 -7.61 -13.93
N MET A 206 6.08 -8.79 -13.62
CA MET A 206 5.24 -9.55 -14.55
C MET A 206 3.95 -8.78 -14.91
N GLN A 207 3.25 -8.21 -13.92
CA GLN A 207 2.02 -7.46 -14.14
C GLN A 207 2.25 -6.20 -15.00
N TYR A 208 3.33 -5.46 -14.76
CA TYR A 208 3.67 -4.28 -15.54
C TYR A 208 4.11 -4.62 -16.97
N GLN A 209 4.90 -5.68 -17.14
CA GLN A 209 5.24 -6.17 -18.48
C GLN A 209 3.99 -6.58 -19.28
N MET A 210 3.03 -7.24 -18.63
CA MET A 210 1.76 -7.60 -19.25
C MET A 210 0.91 -6.36 -19.56
N LYS A 211 0.87 -5.38 -18.67
CA LYS A 211 0.20 -4.09 -18.92
C LYS A 211 0.70 -3.44 -20.20
N GLU A 212 2.02 -3.31 -20.36
CA GLU A 212 2.64 -2.70 -21.53
C GLU A 212 2.27 -3.43 -22.83
N THR A 213 2.09 -4.76 -22.74
CA THR A 213 1.68 -5.59 -23.88
C THR A 213 0.21 -5.36 -24.27
N PHE A 214 -0.69 -5.14 -23.31
CA PHE A 214 -2.10 -4.86 -23.59
C PHE A 214 -2.38 -3.42 -24.04
N THR A 215 -1.46 -2.49 -23.78
CA THR A 215 -1.57 -1.09 -24.22
C THR A 215 -0.97 -0.80 -25.60
N GLN A 216 -0.33 -1.78 -26.24
CA GLN A 216 0.19 -1.71 -27.63
C GLN A 216 -0.81 -2.26 -28.63
#